data_AF-A0AAU5DJZ4-F1
#
_entry.id   AF-A0AAU5DJZ4-F1
#
_cell.length_a   1.000
_cell.length_b   1.000
_cell.length_c   1.000
_cell.angle_alpha   90.00
_cell.angle_beta   90.00
_cell.angle_gamma   90.00
#
_symmetry.space_group_name_H-M   'P 1'
#
loop_
_entity.id
_entity.type
_entity.pdbx_description
1 polymer ?
#
loop_
_entity_poly.entity_id
_entity_poly.type
_entity_poly.pdbx_seq_one_letter_code
_entity_poly.pdbx_strand_id
1 'polypeptide(L)'
;MLAVAGIGLSVWAFALELIDLRDRSESRERITAACAGLIDPDPVLGLNGGGVNKVKLSDEHEADTEERSSGCFVYRVGDPGTTYGHFSLALVRHAVDPDAVETEEDETEIDEESDRPFRSPYTDDEPTVVVRHALPHPLGDGRLGDYDEYKVTARALCEKGGAVSSIEATAVAQYDEPVTSEDRRTLAGLARQAADRAAGRTGCKAELPELPATLAEPKLELGAPASTGGTCAWYRRFLTTEGRGQLPDRALAAPAGRASDHDACVLAVGEKETRRIFPGYAKSADHPQNLQDVLKYSPWWVKTETYVGDGTRGLLSNETLGPAELAPGTAGTDSSGIWWASSVCGGRPAVHVMWVAYPYDRIVADRLEALFRAYVDDAAERRGCTGVTFPEKADFARS
;
A
#
# COMPACT_ATOMS: atom_id res chain seq x y z
N MET A 1 41.71 0.58 -48.66
CA MET A 1 40.23 0.48 -48.59
C MET A 1 39.80 0.32 -47.14
N LEU A 2 39.85 1.38 -46.32
CA LEU A 2 39.46 1.31 -44.89
C LEU A 2 38.82 2.62 -44.36
N ALA A 3 38.46 3.56 -45.24
CA ALA A 3 37.86 4.84 -44.83
C ALA A 3 36.34 4.96 -45.15
N VAL A 4 35.78 4.04 -45.96
CA VAL A 4 34.35 4.09 -46.35
C VAL A 4 33.45 3.38 -45.32
N ALA A 5 33.99 2.45 -44.54
CA ALA A 5 33.25 1.78 -43.46
C ALA A 5 32.98 2.70 -42.25
N GLY A 6 33.86 3.66 -41.97
CA GLY A 6 33.70 4.60 -40.85
C GLY A 6 32.64 5.68 -41.07
N ILE A 7 32.37 6.06 -42.33
CA ILE A 7 31.36 7.08 -42.68
C ILE A 7 29.96 6.46 -42.75
N GLY A 8 29.84 5.21 -43.22
CA GLY A 8 28.56 4.49 -43.23
C GLY A 8 28.03 4.21 -41.82
N LEU A 9 28.90 3.84 -40.88
CA LEU A 9 28.53 3.61 -39.49
C LEU A 9 28.19 4.91 -38.74
N SER A 10 28.86 6.02 -39.03
CA SER A 10 28.56 7.30 -38.37
C SER A 10 27.25 7.94 -38.87
N VAL A 11 26.92 7.81 -40.16
CA VAL A 11 25.63 8.27 -40.70
C VAL A 11 24.48 7.39 -40.18
N TRP A 12 24.71 6.08 -40.05
CA TRP A 12 23.69 5.16 -39.51
C TRP A 12 23.48 5.36 -38.01
N ALA A 13 24.54 5.59 -37.23
CA ALA A 13 24.44 5.96 -35.82
C ALA A 13 23.72 7.29 -35.62
N PHE A 14 24.01 8.30 -36.45
CA PHE A 14 23.32 9.59 -36.41
C PHE A 14 21.83 9.48 -36.81
N ALA A 15 21.50 8.60 -37.76
CA ALA A 15 20.12 8.33 -38.14
C ALA A 15 19.33 7.63 -37.03
N LEU A 16 19.94 6.65 -36.34
CA LEU A 16 19.33 6.04 -35.15
C LEU A 16 19.12 7.05 -34.03
N GLU A 17 20.11 7.88 -33.76
CA GLU A 17 20.03 8.93 -32.73
C GLU A 17 18.89 9.93 -33.03
N LEU A 18 18.69 10.30 -34.30
CA LEU A 18 17.56 11.14 -34.72
C LEU A 18 16.20 10.44 -34.55
N ILE A 19 16.11 9.14 -34.82
CA ILE A 19 14.89 8.35 -34.62
C ILE A 19 14.57 8.26 -33.12
N ASP A 20 15.58 7.98 -32.29
CA ASP A 20 15.43 7.92 -30.84
C ASP A 20 14.98 9.26 -30.25
N LEU A 21 15.54 10.37 -30.71
CA LEU A 21 15.12 11.72 -30.30
C LEU A 21 13.68 12.03 -30.69
N ARG A 22 13.26 11.61 -31.89
CA ARG A 22 11.89 11.81 -32.36
C ARG A 22 10.90 10.96 -31.58
N ASP A 23 11.19 9.66 -31.43
CA ASP A 23 10.35 8.73 -30.67
C ASP A 23 10.21 9.22 -29.21
N ARG A 24 11.30 9.74 -28.62
CA ARG A 24 11.29 10.30 -27.27
C ARG A 24 10.43 11.57 -27.19
N SER A 25 10.51 12.45 -28.18
CA SER A 25 9.66 13.65 -28.25
C SER A 25 8.18 13.30 -28.38
N GLU A 26 7.84 12.37 -29.30
CA GLU A 26 6.46 11.89 -29.48
C GLU A 26 5.93 11.21 -28.21
N SER A 27 6.79 10.46 -27.50
CA SER A 27 6.45 9.83 -26.22
C SER A 27 6.18 10.85 -25.11
N ARG A 28 6.95 11.95 -25.05
CA ARG A 28 6.71 13.05 -24.09
C ARG A 28 5.35 13.70 -24.31
N GLU A 29 5.00 13.98 -25.56
CA GLU A 29 3.70 14.58 -25.90
C GLU A 29 2.55 13.63 -25.51
N ARG A 30 2.69 12.34 -25.81
CA ARG A 30 1.71 11.31 -25.44
C ARG A 30 1.50 11.23 -23.92
N ILE A 31 2.58 11.07 -23.15
CA ILE A 31 2.49 11.01 -21.67
C ILE A 31 1.88 12.29 -21.12
N THR A 32 2.27 13.46 -21.65
CA THR A 32 1.69 14.74 -21.23
C THR A 32 0.19 14.79 -21.50
N ALA A 33 -0.27 14.35 -22.67
CA ALA A 33 -1.70 14.31 -22.96
C ALA A 33 -2.44 13.34 -22.03
N ALA A 34 -2.02 12.07 -21.99
CA ALA A 34 -2.75 11.03 -21.25
C ALA A 34 -2.74 11.22 -19.73
N CYS A 35 -1.68 11.77 -19.16
CA CYS A 35 -1.62 12.08 -17.74
C CYS A 35 -2.07 13.53 -17.45
N ALA A 36 -2.82 14.13 -18.38
CA ALA A 36 -3.30 15.50 -18.37
C ALA A 36 -2.24 16.57 -18.07
N GLY A 37 -0.94 16.32 -18.23
CA GLY A 37 0.14 17.24 -17.89
C GLY A 37 0.33 17.42 -16.38
N LEU A 38 -0.16 16.47 -15.57
CA LEU A 38 0.03 16.46 -14.13
C LEU A 38 1.43 16.03 -13.71
N ILE A 39 2.16 15.37 -14.60
CA ILE A 39 3.53 14.91 -14.38
C ILE A 39 4.46 15.37 -15.50
N ASP A 40 5.76 15.43 -15.19
CA ASP A 40 6.82 15.56 -16.16
C ASP A 40 7.07 14.21 -16.86
N PRO A 41 7.01 14.13 -18.19
CA PRO A 41 7.26 12.88 -18.91
C PRO A 41 8.73 12.43 -18.86
N ASP A 42 9.70 13.32 -18.63
CA ASP A 42 11.11 12.94 -18.68
C ASP A 42 11.54 11.99 -17.57
N PRO A 43 11.17 12.24 -16.29
CA PRO A 43 11.42 11.29 -15.22
C PRO A 43 10.69 9.96 -15.44
N VAL A 44 9.48 9.95 -16.01
CA VAL A 44 8.77 8.71 -16.36
C VAL A 44 9.59 7.88 -17.34
N LEU A 45 10.09 8.49 -18.42
CA LEU A 45 10.94 7.81 -19.41
C LEU A 45 12.33 7.43 -18.87
N GLY A 46 12.72 7.96 -17.72
CA GLY A 46 13.98 7.68 -17.03
C GLY A 46 13.93 6.50 -16.06
N LEU A 47 12.74 5.98 -15.72
CA LEU A 47 12.59 4.84 -14.83
C LEU A 47 13.26 3.57 -15.38
N ASN A 48 13.63 2.65 -14.48
CA ASN A 48 14.24 1.35 -14.79
C ASN A 48 15.57 1.48 -15.56
N GLY A 49 16.46 2.37 -15.08
CA GLY A 49 17.80 2.58 -15.63
C GLY A 49 17.87 3.44 -16.89
N GLY A 50 16.73 3.99 -17.34
CA GLY A 50 16.64 4.84 -18.53
C GLY A 50 16.77 4.07 -19.84
N GLY A 51 16.45 4.73 -20.95
CA GLY A 51 16.51 4.15 -22.30
C GLY A 51 15.16 3.82 -22.93
N VAL A 52 14.05 4.17 -22.26
CA VAL A 52 12.73 4.15 -22.89
C VAL A 52 12.59 5.40 -23.77
N ASN A 53 12.72 5.20 -25.08
CA ASN A 53 12.48 6.24 -26.07
C ASN A 53 11.07 6.18 -26.65
N LYS A 54 10.38 5.03 -26.52
CA LYS A 54 9.08 4.80 -27.15
C LYS A 54 8.07 4.17 -26.18
N VAL A 55 6.91 4.81 -26.08
CA VAL A 55 5.79 4.32 -25.26
C VAL A 55 4.49 4.17 -26.06
N LYS A 56 3.65 3.26 -25.57
CA LYS A 56 2.23 3.17 -25.91
C LYS A 56 1.42 3.51 -24.65
N LEU A 57 0.24 4.10 -24.84
CA LEU A 57 -0.69 4.39 -23.76
C LEU A 57 -1.83 3.37 -23.77
N SER A 58 -2.51 3.22 -22.63
CA SER A 58 -3.82 2.59 -22.61
C SER A 58 -4.82 3.46 -23.40
N ASP A 59 -5.66 2.82 -24.20
CA ASP A 59 -6.73 3.50 -24.94
C ASP A 59 -7.97 3.73 -24.05
N GLU A 60 -7.98 3.17 -22.84
CA GLU A 60 -9.11 3.17 -21.91
C GLU A 60 -8.90 4.07 -20.68
N HIS A 61 -7.68 4.55 -20.44
CA HIS A 61 -7.32 5.26 -19.21
C HIS A 61 -6.58 6.57 -19.53
N GLU A 62 -7.32 7.68 -19.47
CA GLU A 62 -6.82 9.04 -19.52
C GLU A 62 -7.10 9.72 -18.17
N ALA A 63 -6.11 10.43 -17.63
CA ALA A 63 -6.28 11.13 -16.37
C ALA A 63 -7.15 12.37 -16.58
N ASP A 64 -8.19 12.51 -15.77
CA ASP A 64 -9.05 13.69 -15.73
C ASP A 64 -9.23 14.17 -14.28
N THR A 65 -8.97 15.45 -14.06
CA THR A 65 -9.13 16.10 -12.74
C THR A 65 -10.58 16.47 -12.42
N GLU A 66 -11.47 16.44 -13.42
CA GLU A 66 -12.91 16.64 -13.26
C GLU A 66 -13.61 15.37 -12.75
N GLU A 67 -13.08 14.20 -13.11
CA GLU A 67 -13.50 12.91 -12.57
C GLU A 67 -13.08 12.73 -11.11
N ARG A 68 -13.77 11.84 -10.40
CA ARG A 68 -13.48 11.51 -8.99
C ARG A 68 -12.25 10.61 -8.89
N SER A 69 -12.21 9.57 -9.70
CA SER A 69 -11.09 8.65 -9.85
C SER A 69 -10.71 8.60 -11.32
N SER A 70 -9.44 8.77 -11.64
CA SER A 70 -8.94 8.68 -13.01
C SER A 70 -7.45 8.35 -13.01
N GLY A 71 -6.90 8.02 -14.18
CA GLY A 71 -5.49 7.69 -14.24
C GLY A 71 -4.98 7.48 -15.65
N CYS A 72 -3.66 7.40 -15.77
CA CYS A 72 -2.99 7.09 -17.02
C CYS A 72 -2.10 5.85 -16.85
N PHE A 73 -2.06 5.03 -17.89
CA PHE A 73 -1.18 3.85 -17.96
C PHE A 73 -0.23 3.98 -19.14
N VAL A 74 1.06 3.86 -18.85
CA VAL A 74 2.16 3.97 -19.80
C VAL A 74 2.82 2.61 -19.94
N TYR A 75 2.89 2.14 -21.18
CA TYR A 75 3.56 0.90 -21.55
C TYR A 75 4.83 1.21 -22.34
N ARG A 76 5.94 0.53 -22.02
CA ARG A 76 7.13 0.55 -22.86
C ARG A 76 6.92 -0.35 -24.08
N VAL A 77 7.38 0.12 -25.24
CA VAL A 77 7.36 -0.68 -26.47
C VAL A 77 8.67 -1.46 -26.56
N GLY A 78 8.58 -2.79 -26.55
CA GLY A 78 9.73 -3.69 -26.70
C GLY A 78 9.92 -4.13 -28.14
N ASP A 79 10.09 -5.43 -28.35
CA ASP A 79 10.09 -6.05 -29.69
C ASP A 79 8.78 -5.76 -30.44
N PRO A 80 8.79 -5.78 -31.79
CA PRO A 80 7.59 -5.52 -32.59
C PRO A 80 6.38 -6.36 -32.14
N GLY A 81 5.33 -5.67 -31.71
CA GLY A 81 4.09 -6.30 -31.22
C GLY A 81 4.05 -6.61 -29.73
N THR A 82 5.10 -6.25 -28.96
CA THR A 82 5.14 -6.43 -27.51
C THR A 82 5.08 -5.09 -26.76
N THR A 83 4.29 -5.06 -25.70
CA THR A 83 4.19 -3.94 -24.76
C THR A 83 4.29 -4.48 -23.36
N TYR A 84 5.09 -3.82 -22.53
CA TYR A 84 5.24 -4.15 -21.12
C TYR A 84 4.81 -2.96 -20.30
N GLY A 85 4.30 -3.19 -19.09
CA GLY A 85 4.06 -2.09 -18.17
C GLY A 85 5.33 -1.26 -17.99
N HIS A 86 5.15 0.02 -17.71
CA HIS A 86 6.27 0.91 -17.40
C HIS A 86 5.94 1.81 -16.23
N PHE A 87 4.79 2.47 -16.29
CA PHE A 87 4.36 3.40 -15.26
C PHE A 87 2.83 3.54 -15.26
N SER A 88 2.22 3.75 -14.10
CA SER A 88 0.86 4.26 -14.01
C SER A 88 0.74 5.38 -12.98
N LEU A 89 -0.17 6.30 -13.26
CA LEU A 89 -0.60 7.34 -12.33
C LEU A 89 -2.10 7.16 -12.07
N ALA A 90 -2.49 7.07 -10.81
CA ALA A 90 -3.88 7.15 -10.40
C ALA A 90 -4.11 8.44 -9.60
N LEU A 91 -5.30 9.01 -9.73
CA LEU A 91 -5.75 10.19 -9.01
C LEU A 91 -7.07 9.86 -8.34
N VAL A 92 -7.19 10.24 -7.08
CA VAL A 92 -8.45 10.13 -6.34
C VAL A 92 -8.75 11.47 -5.69
N ARG A 93 -9.95 11.99 -5.94
CA ARG A 93 -10.45 13.26 -5.39
C ARG A 93 -11.52 12.98 -4.35
N HIS A 94 -11.22 13.29 -3.10
CA HIS A 94 -12.19 13.13 -2.01
C HIS A 94 -13.02 14.39 -1.84
N ALA A 95 -14.35 14.24 -1.84
CA ALA A 95 -15.27 15.34 -1.56
C ALA A 95 -15.29 15.69 -0.06
N VAL A 96 -15.65 16.93 0.29
CA VAL A 96 -15.85 17.30 1.71
C VAL A 96 -17.02 16.55 2.34
N ASP A 97 -18.06 16.28 1.56
CA ASP A 97 -19.21 15.48 2.00
C ASP A 97 -18.89 13.98 1.80
N PRO A 98 -18.74 13.20 2.88
CA PRO A 98 -18.49 11.76 2.79
C PRO A 98 -19.70 10.96 2.30
N ASP A 99 -20.92 11.53 2.37
CA ASP A 99 -22.16 10.87 1.93
C ASP A 99 -22.51 11.19 0.46
N ALA A 100 -21.66 11.97 -0.22
CA ALA A 100 -21.79 12.19 -1.66
C ALA A 100 -21.58 10.84 -2.37
N VAL A 101 -22.66 10.32 -2.99
CA VAL A 101 -22.75 8.99 -3.64
C VAL A 101 -21.39 8.52 -4.15
N GLU A 102 -20.73 7.68 -3.35
CA GLU A 102 -19.58 6.88 -3.78
C GLU A 102 -20.21 5.70 -4.52
N THR A 103 -19.93 5.57 -5.81
CA THR A 103 -20.41 4.43 -6.61
C THR A 103 -19.57 3.19 -6.31
N GLU A 104 -20.02 1.98 -6.68
CA GLU A 104 -19.23 0.74 -6.51
C GLU A 104 -17.85 0.82 -7.21
N GLU A 105 -17.68 1.69 -8.21
CA GLU A 105 -16.39 1.96 -8.88
C GLU A 105 -15.48 2.92 -8.08
N ASP A 106 -16.01 3.57 -7.05
CA ASP A 106 -15.34 4.55 -6.18
C ASP A 106 -14.93 3.99 -4.82
N GLU A 107 -15.32 2.74 -4.52
CA GLU A 107 -14.93 2.06 -3.29
C GLU A 107 -13.42 1.76 -3.39
N THR A 108 -12.64 2.33 -2.48
CA THR A 108 -11.37 1.71 -2.12
C THR A 108 -11.70 0.40 -1.46
N GLU A 109 -11.92 -0.65 -2.26
CA GLU A 109 -11.64 -2.00 -1.79
C GLU A 109 -10.27 -1.91 -1.12
N ILE A 110 -10.19 -2.35 0.13
CA ILE A 110 -8.88 -2.57 0.73
C ILE A 110 -8.24 -3.59 -0.20
N ASP A 111 -7.33 -3.12 -1.06
CA ASP A 111 -6.78 -3.82 -2.21
C ASP A 111 -6.63 -5.31 -1.86
N GLU A 112 -7.49 -6.17 -2.44
CA GLU A 112 -7.57 -7.59 -2.07
C GLU A 112 -6.19 -8.27 -2.21
N GLU A 113 -5.29 -7.71 -3.02
CA GLU A 113 -3.90 -8.17 -3.15
C GLU A 113 -2.97 -7.71 -2.02
N SER A 114 -3.21 -6.55 -1.40
CA SER A 114 -2.52 -5.99 -0.22
C SER A 114 -3.00 -6.60 1.11
N ASP A 115 -4.18 -7.19 1.07
CA ASP A 115 -4.94 -7.61 2.22
C ASP A 115 -4.35 -8.82 2.92
N ARG A 116 -4.00 -9.85 2.15
CA ARG A 116 -3.24 -11.00 2.67
C ARG A 116 -1.75 -10.68 2.59
N PRO A 117 -1.06 -10.51 3.74
CA PRO A 117 0.37 -10.19 3.72
C PRO A 117 1.20 -11.30 3.06
N PHE A 118 0.67 -12.51 2.88
CA PHE A 118 1.35 -13.62 2.23
C PHE A 118 0.57 -14.08 1.00
N ARG A 119 1.29 -14.39 -0.10
CA ARG A 119 0.70 -15.01 -1.29
C ARG A 119 0.09 -16.37 -0.92
N SER A 120 -1.08 -16.68 -1.46
CA SER A 120 -1.56 -18.06 -1.57
C SER A 120 -0.99 -18.64 -2.87
N PRO A 121 -0.05 -19.60 -2.85
CA PRO A 121 0.52 -20.17 -4.06
C PRO A 121 -0.46 -21.16 -4.68
N TYR A 122 -1.50 -20.64 -5.34
CA TYR A 122 -2.26 -21.41 -6.33
C TYR A 122 -1.51 -21.53 -7.66
N THR A 123 -0.36 -20.85 -7.79
CA THR A 123 0.65 -21.04 -8.84
C THR A 123 1.88 -21.72 -8.26
N ASP A 124 2.60 -22.51 -9.07
CA ASP A 124 3.67 -23.47 -8.70
C ASP A 124 4.95 -22.87 -8.04
N ASP A 125 4.90 -21.67 -7.48
CA ASP A 125 6.03 -21.01 -6.84
C ASP A 125 6.26 -21.51 -5.41
N GLU A 126 7.54 -21.59 -5.00
CA GLU A 126 7.91 -21.95 -3.63
C GLU A 126 7.34 -20.92 -2.62
N PRO A 127 6.66 -21.36 -1.56
CA PRO A 127 6.16 -20.46 -0.53
C PRO A 127 7.35 -19.79 0.18
N THR A 128 7.43 -18.47 0.09
CA THR A 128 8.34 -17.70 0.94
C THR A 128 7.54 -17.15 2.12
N VAL A 129 8.06 -17.30 3.34
CA VAL A 129 7.57 -16.61 4.56
C VAL A 129 8.01 -15.14 4.48
N VAL A 130 7.79 -14.52 3.33
CA VAL A 130 8.14 -13.16 2.98
C VAL A 130 6.82 -12.48 2.68
N VAL A 131 6.66 -11.27 3.19
CA VAL A 131 5.44 -10.52 2.94
C VAL A 131 5.41 -10.15 1.45
N ARG A 132 4.25 -10.33 0.81
CA ARG A 132 4.05 -10.10 -0.64
C ARG A 132 4.42 -8.67 -1.02
N HIS A 133 4.02 -7.74 -0.16
CA HIS A 133 4.20 -6.31 -0.32
C HIS A 133 4.85 -5.71 0.92
N ALA A 134 5.71 -4.72 0.75
CA ALA A 134 6.25 -3.98 1.87
C ALA A 134 5.14 -3.16 2.52
N LEU A 135 5.32 -2.91 3.83
CA LEU A 135 4.38 -2.09 4.58
C LEU A 135 4.49 -0.62 4.15
N PRO A 136 3.42 0.17 4.23
CA PRO A 136 3.45 1.61 3.94
C PRO A 136 4.50 2.31 4.79
N HIS A 137 5.47 2.93 4.12
CA HIS A 137 6.50 3.78 4.71
C HIS A 137 6.08 5.25 4.58
N PRO A 138 6.19 6.06 5.64
CA PRO A 138 5.84 7.47 5.55
C PRO A 138 6.79 8.26 4.64
N LEU A 139 6.23 9.14 3.82
CA LEU A 139 6.98 10.23 3.21
C LEU A 139 7.29 11.29 4.29
N GLY A 140 8.52 11.24 4.83
CA GLY A 140 8.96 12.15 5.87
C GLY A 140 8.29 11.86 7.22
N ASP A 141 7.42 12.76 7.68
CA ASP A 141 6.63 12.59 8.91
C ASP A 141 5.28 11.89 8.67
N GLY A 142 4.94 11.60 7.41
CA GLY A 142 3.70 10.96 6.97
C GLY A 142 2.62 11.92 6.46
N ARG A 143 2.79 13.25 6.59
CA ARG A 143 1.78 14.23 6.11
C ARG A 143 1.63 14.27 4.60
N LEU A 144 2.72 14.01 3.87
CA LEU A 144 2.70 14.03 2.41
C LEU A 144 2.07 12.76 1.83
N GLY A 145 2.01 11.66 2.59
CA GLY A 145 1.59 10.35 2.13
C GLY A 145 2.62 9.27 2.47
N ASP A 146 2.65 8.22 1.67
CA ASP A 146 3.40 6.99 1.94
C ASP A 146 3.91 6.33 0.65
N TYR A 147 4.79 5.34 0.82
CA TYR A 147 5.35 4.54 -0.25
C TYR A 147 5.61 3.11 0.20
N ASP A 148 5.69 2.19 -0.75
CA ASP A 148 6.19 0.84 -0.53
C ASP A 148 7.30 0.50 -1.54
N GLU A 149 7.50 -0.78 -1.84
CA GLU A 149 8.54 -1.24 -2.75
C GLU A 149 8.37 -0.74 -4.18
N TYR A 150 7.16 -0.46 -4.68
CA TYR A 150 6.91 -0.06 -6.08
C TYR A 150 5.91 1.07 -6.31
N LYS A 151 5.12 1.47 -5.30
CA LYS A 151 4.19 2.61 -5.40
C LYS A 151 4.52 3.72 -4.41
N VAL A 152 4.16 4.94 -4.79
CA VAL A 152 4.21 6.13 -3.93
C VAL A 152 2.91 6.90 -4.05
N THR A 153 2.27 7.17 -2.92
CA THR A 153 1.05 7.99 -2.82
C THR A 153 1.40 9.32 -2.20
N ALA A 154 1.05 10.41 -2.88
CA ALA A 154 1.13 11.77 -2.32
C ALA A 154 -0.26 12.37 -2.17
N ARG A 155 -0.51 13.06 -1.06
CA ARG A 155 -1.80 13.66 -0.72
C ARG A 155 -1.68 15.18 -0.60
N ALA A 156 -2.59 15.87 -1.27
CA ALA A 156 -2.87 17.29 -1.12
C ALA A 156 -4.10 17.47 -0.23
N LEU A 157 -3.92 17.88 1.02
CA LEU A 157 -5.03 18.23 1.92
C LEU A 157 -5.51 19.65 1.62
N CYS A 158 -6.78 19.80 1.27
CA CYS A 158 -7.36 21.09 0.89
C CYS A 158 -7.71 21.93 2.13
N GLU A 159 -7.52 23.25 2.03
CA GLU A 159 -8.06 24.19 3.01
C GLU A 159 -9.60 24.07 3.12
N LYS A 160 -10.13 24.28 4.32
CA LYS A 160 -11.57 24.22 4.58
C LYS A 160 -12.31 25.30 3.77
N GLY A 161 -13.52 24.96 3.33
CA GLY A 161 -14.44 25.87 2.63
C GLY A 161 -14.59 25.62 1.13
N GLY A 162 -13.88 24.63 0.59
CA GLY A 162 -14.09 24.11 -0.78
C GLY A 162 -15.01 22.89 -0.83
N ALA A 163 -15.19 22.33 -2.03
CA ALA A 163 -15.95 21.10 -2.28
C ALA A 163 -15.09 19.81 -2.16
N VAL A 164 -13.76 19.96 -2.19
CA VAL A 164 -12.78 18.87 -2.15
C VAL A 164 -12.07 18.90 -0.79
N SER A 165 -11.98 17.76 -0.10
CA SER A 165 -11.24 17.63 1.16
C SER A 165 -9.77 17.30 0.92
N SER A 166 -9.50 16.43 -0.05
CA SER A 166 -8.15 16.08 -0.43
C SER A 166 -8.08 15.51 -1.85
N ILE A 167 -6.85 15.47 -2.38
CA ILE A 167 -6.53 14.80 -3.63
C ILE A 167 -5.33 13.89 -3.38
N GLU A 168 -5.45 12.65 -3.80
CA GLU A 168 -4.40 11.66 -3.76
C GLU A 168 -3.89 11.41 -5.17
N ALA A 169 -2.57 11.29 -5.31
CA ALA A 169 -1.92 10.89 -6.53
C ALA A 169 -0.97 9.73 -6.25
N THR A 170 -1.21 8.61 -6.92
CA THR A 170 -0.45 7.37 -6.73
C THR A 170 0.36 7.09 -7.99
N ALA A 171 1.67 7.15 -7.87
CA ALA A 171 2.63 6.82 -8.91
C ALA A 171 3.14 5.39 -8.70
N VAL A 172 3.03 4.54 -9.73
CA VAL A 172 3.35 3.11 -9.65
C VAL A 172 4.37 2.75 -10.73
N ALA A 173 5.45 2.09 -10.35
CA ALA A 173 6.34 1.41 -11.29
C ALA A 173 5.71 0.10 -11.75
N GLN A 174 5.59 -0.09 -13.07
CA GLN A 174 4.89 -1.23 -13.67
C GLN A 174 5.86 -2.16 -14.42
N TYR A 175 6.99 -2.53 -13.82
CA TYR A 175 8.01 -3.37 -14.46
C TYR A 175 8.50 -4.49 -13.53
N ASP A 176 9.06 -5.55 -14.10
CA ASP A 176 9.38 -6.80 -13.39
C ASP A 176 10.63 -6.67 -12.50
N GLU A 177 11.54 -5.76 -12.83
CA GLU A 177 12.75 -5.54 -12.05
C GLU A 177 12.46 -4.84 -10.71
N PRO A 178 13.17 -5.19 -9.62
CA PRO A 178 13.01 -4.48 -8.36
C PRO A 178 13.25 -2.98 -8.51
N VAL A 179 12.28 -2.19 -8.06
CA VAL A 179 12.37 -0.73 -8.12
C VAL A 179 13.57 -0.27 -7.31
N THR A 180 14.40 0.58 -7.90
CA THR A 180 15.60 1.09 -7.23
C THR A 180 15.26 2.20 -6.25
N SER A 181 16.19 2.51 -5.33
CA SER A 181 16.02 3.65 -4.42
C SER A 181 15.96 5.00 -5.15
N GLU A 182 16.51 5.08 -6.37
CA GLU A 182 16.46 6.25 -7.23
C GLU A 182 15.08 6.34 -7.91
N ASP A 183 14.60 5.24 -8.51
CA ASP A 183 13.27 5.19 -9.11
C ASP A 183 12.18 5.50 -8.08
N ARG A 184 12.27 4.98 -6.84
CA ARG A 184 11.32 5.34 -5.77
C ARG A 184 11.31 6.84 -5.46
N ARG A 185 12.47 7.52 -5.48
CA ARG A 185 12.51 8.99 -5.33
C ARG A 185 11.89 9.70 -6.53
N THR A 186 12.11 9.17 -7.72
CA THR A 186 11.45 9.67 -8.95
C THR A 186 9.94 9.54 -8.85
N LEU A 187 9.42 8.38 -8.44
CA LEU A 187 7.99 8.15 -8.20
C LEU A 187 7.44 9.12 -7.14
N ALA A 188 8.17 9.35 -6.05
CA ALA A 188 7.76 10.31 -5.02
C ALA A 188 7.70 11.76 -5.56
N GLY A 189 8.64 12.13 -6.42
CA GLY A 189 8.62 13.39 -7.17
C GLY A 189 7.40 13.52 -8.07
N LEU A 190 7.10 12.47 -8.85
CA LEU A 190 5.96 12.42 -9.77
C LEU A 190 4.62 12.46 -9.03
N ALA A 191 4.44 11.66 -7.97
CA ALA A 191 3.24 11.65 -7.14
C ALA A 191 2.98 13.01 -6.50
N ARG A 192 4.00 13.62 -5.86
CA ARG A 192 3.88 14.96 -5.26
C ARG A 192 3.52 16.01 -6.32
N GLN A 193 4.16 15.97 -7.48
CA GLN A 193 3.90 16.90 -8.57
C GLN A 193 2.46 16.76 -9.11
N ALA A 194 1.98 15.52 -9.27
CA ALA A 194 0.62 15.25 -9.70
C ALA A 194 -0.41 15.77 -8.69
N ALA A 195 -0.21 15.47 -7.39
CA ALA A 195 -1.09 15.94 -6.33
C ALA A 195 -1.15 17.48 -6.26
N ASP A 196 -0.01 18.16 -6.34
CA ASP A 196 0.07 19.63 -6.34
C ASP A 196 -0.64 20.26 -7.56
N ARG A 197 -0.37 19.74 -8.78
CA ARG A 197 -1.00 20.25 -10.00
C ARG A 197 -2.51 19.95 -10.05
N ALA A 198 -2.93 18.77 -9.60
CA ALA A 198 -4.34 18.40 -9.52
C ALA A 198 -5.08 19.28 -8.50
N ALA A 199 -4.45 19.59 -7.36
CA ALA A 199 -4.99 20.54 -6.38
C ALA A 199 -5.17 21.93 -7.00
N GLY A 200 -4.16 22.44 -7.70
CA GLY A 200 -4.25 23.72 -8.40
C GLY A 200 -5.39 23.79 -9.43
N ARG A 201 -5.64 22.71 -10.17
CA ARG A 201 -6.69 22.65 -11.20
C ARG A 201 -8.10 22.55 -10.66
N THR A 202 -8.27 21.86 -9.55
CA THR A 202 -9.57 21.70 -8.88
C THR A 202 -9.92 22.88 -7.97
N GLY A 203 -9.05 23.88 -7.87
CA GLY A 203 -9.20 25.01 -6.95
C GLY A 203 -8.97 24.63 -5.48
N CYS A 204 -8.43 23.43 -5.22
CA CYS A 204 -8.01 22.99 -3.90
C CYS A 204 -6.71 23.72 -3.52
N LYS A 205 -6.80 24.63 -2.55
CA LYS A 205 -5.61 25.26 -1.97
C LYS A 205 -5.00 24.30 -0.96
N ALA A 206 -3.84 23.74 -1.28
CA ALA A 206 -3.10 22.80 -0.43
C ALA A 206 -1.63 23.25 -0.31
N GLU A 207 -1.02 22.98 0.84
CA GLU A 207 0.43 23.15 1.05
C GLU A 207 1.05 21.77 1.25
N LEU A 208 1.76 21.28 0.23
CA LEU A 208 2.38 19.96 0.27
C LEU A 208 3.79 20.07 0.89
N PRO A 209 4.11 19.26 1.90
CA PRO A 209 5.47 19.18 2.43
C PRO A 209 6.51 18.89 1.33
N GLU A 210 7.74 19.36 1.57
CA GLU A 210 8.91 18.97 0.77
C GLU A 210 9.16 17.46 0.89
N LEU A 211 9.72 16.86 -0.17
CA LEU A 211 10.12 15.46 -0.12
C LEU A 211 11.29 15.26 0.85
N PRO A 212 11.32 14.16 1.61
CA PRO A 212 12.49 13.82 2.41
C PRO A 212 13.69 13.56 1.50
N ALA A 213 14.89 13.97 1.94
CA ALA A 213 16.12 13.78 1.18
C ALA A 213 16.46 12.30 0.93
N THR A 214 15.96 11.40 1.78
CA THR A 214 16.18 9.96 1.70
C THR A 214 14.90 9.21 2.01
N LEU A 215 14.64 8.16 1.24
CA LEU A 215 13.60 7.17 1.53
C LEU A 215 14.28 5.94 2.12
N ALA A 216 13.73 5.42 3.22
CA ALA A 216 14.20 4.19 3.82
C ALA A 216 13.85 3.01 2.91
N GLU A 217 14.69 1.99 2.88
CA GLU A 217 14.43 0.81 2.04
C GLU A 217 13.24 0.01 2.59
N PRO A 218 12.17 -0.19 1.79
CA PRO A 218 11.08 -1.07 2.17
C PRO A 218 11.58 -2.50 2.36
N LYS A 219 11.12 -3.15 3.42
CA LYS A 219 11.53 -4.51 3.77
C LYS A 219 10.38 -5.48 3.58
N LEU A 220 10.70 -6.68 3.12
CA LEU A 220 9.76 -7.79 2.99
C LEU A 220 10.01 -8.90 4.01
N GLU A 221 11.22 -8.96 4.58
CA GLU A 221 11.64 -10.00 5.50
C GLU A 221 11.18 -9.74 6.94
N LEU A 222 10.56 -10.75 7.56
CA LEU A 222 10.17 -10.67 8.96
C LEU A 222 11.36 -10.89 9.90
N GLY A 223 11.48 -10.03 10.92
CA GLY A 223 12.50 -10.12 11.97
C GLY A 223 11.96 -10.64 13.30
N ALA A 224 12.83 -10.75 14.31
CA ALA A 224 12.41 -11.08 15.66
C ALA A 224 11.68 -9.90 16.32
N PRO A 225 10.50 -10.09 16.96
CA PRO A 225 9.74 -9.02 17.58
C PRO A 225 10.53 -8.16 18.57
N ALA A 226 11.48 -8.76 19.30
CA ALA A 226 12.31 -8.06 20.29
C ALA A 226 13.19 -6.97 19.68
N SER A 227 13.62 -7.15 18.43
CA SER A 227 14.42 -6.18 17.66
C SER A 227 13.60 -5.24 16.80
N THR A 228 12.30 -5.48 16.66
CA THR A 228 11.43 -4.72 15.76
C THR A 228 10.97 -3.42 16.43
N GLY A 229 11.17 -2.28 15.74
CA GLY A 229 10.72 -0.95 16.14
C GLY A 229 9.54 -0.48 15.30
N GLY A 230 9.41 0.85 15.14
CA GLY A 230 8.44 1.44 14.22
C GLY A 230 6.99 1.07 14.55
N THR A 231 6.21 0.75 13.52
CA THR A 231 4.78 0.42 13.63
C THR A 231 4.48 -0.83 14.46
N CYS A 232 5.43 -1.75 14.66
CA CYS A 232 5.27 -2.93 15.52
C CYS A 232 5.85 -2.77 16.93
N ALA A 233 6.31 -1.58 17.33
CA ALA A 233 6.98 -1.39 18.62
C ALA A 233 6.08 -1.75 19.83
N TRP A 234 4.75 -1.67 19.67
CA TRP A 234 3.76 -2.06 20.67
C TRP A 234 3.84 -3.55 21.02
N TYR A 235 4.01 -4.40 20.01
CA TYR A 235 3.96 -5.85 20.19
C TYR A 235 5.09 -6.34 21.10
N ARG A 236 6.28 -5.75 20.97
CA ARG A 236 7.39 -6.01 21.89
C ARG A 236 7.05 -5.68 23.35
N ARG A 237 6.36 -4.57 23.60
CA ARG A 237 5.95 -4.16 24.96
C ARG A 237 4.86 -5.09 25.49
N PHE A 238 3.91 -5.45 24.64
CA PHE A 238 2.88 -6.44 24.94
C PHE A 238 3.50 -7.78 25.38
N LEU A 239 4.45 -8.30 24.59
CA LEU A 239 5.14 -9.56 24.89
C LEU A 239 5.92 -9.55 26.22
N THR A 240 6.39 -8.38 26.66
CA THR A 240 7.10 -8.22 27.94
C THR A 240 6.14 -8.34 29.13
N THR A 241 4.88 -7.95 28.94
CA THR A 241 3.84 -7.92 30.00
C THR A 241 3.05 -9.22 30.05
N GLU A 242 2.60 -9.69 28.89
CA GLU A 242 1.64 -10.80 28.76
C GLU A 242 2.31 -12.14 28.41
N GLY A 243 3.59 -12.13 28.06
CA GLY A 243 4.31 -13.30 27.56
C GLY A 243 3.83 -13.76 26.17
N ARG A 244 4.70 -14.48 25.45
CA ARG A 244 4.43 -14.88 24.05
C ARG A 244 3.40 -15.99 23.91
N GLY A 245 3.51 -17.07 24.69
CA GLY A 245 2.60 -18.22 24.54
C GLY A 245 2.56 -18.77 23.10
N GLN A 246 1.39 -18.69 22.46
CA GLN A 246 1.16 -19.10 21.06
C GLN A 246 1.19 -17.93 20.07
N LEU A 247 1.48 -16.71 20.52
CA LEU A 247 1.54 -15.51 19.70
C LEU A 247 2.74 -15.50 18.74
N PRO A 248 2.68 -14.68 17.67
CA PRO A 248 3.72 -14.60 16.64
C PRO A 248 5.15 -14.43 17.15
N ASP A 249 6.11 -15.13 16.56
CA ASP A 249 7.55 -15.02 16.86
C ASP A 249 8.34 -14.28 15.77
N ARG A 250 7.62 -13.67 14.81
CA ARG A 250 8.15 -12.87 13.70
C ARG A 250 7.33 -11.60 13.54
N ALA A 251 7.99 -10.50 13.18
CA ALA A 251 7.36 -9.21 12.96
C ALA A 251 8.06 -8.41 11.84
N LEU A 252 7.27 -7.75 11.00
CA LEU A 252 7.70 -6.80 9.98
C LEU A 252 7.07 -5.46 10.30
N ALA A 253 7.89 -4.41 10.39
CA ALA A 253 7.45 -3.05 10.68
C ALA A 253 7.95 -2.08 9.61
N ALA A 254 7.17 -1.02 9.41
CA ALA A 254 7.60 0.20 8.75
C ALA A 254 8.05 1.24 9.80
N PRO A 255 8.80 2.27 9.40
CA PRO A 255 8.97 3.48 10.20
C PRO A 255 7.60 4.07 10.56
N ALA A 256 7.39 4.45 11.82
CA ALA A 256 6.15 5.09 12.24
C ALA A 256 6.26 6.61 12.02
N GLY A 257 5.46 7.16 11.11
CA GLY A 257 5.35 8.61 10.92
C GLY A 257 4.41 9.19 11.98
N ARG A 258 4.78 10.34 12.56
CA ARG A 258 3.96 10.99 13.60
C ARG A 258 2.63 11.51 13.08
N ALA A 259 2.59 11.81 11.78
CA ALA A 259 1.42 12.32 11.08
C ALA A 259 1.02 11.41 9.91
N SER A 260 1.44 10.14 9.96
CA SER A 260 1.02 9.13 8.99
C SER A 260 -0.46 8.86 9.12
N ASP A 261 -1.14 8.94 7.99
CA ASP A 261 -2.55 8.59 7.85
C ASP A 261 -2.78 7.09 7.61
N HIS A 262 -1.72 6.35 7.27
CA HIS A 262 -1.71 4.90 7.17
C HIS A 262 -0.48 4.33 7.88
N ASP A 263 -0.69 3.38 8.78
CA ASP A 263 0.37 2.54 9.38
C ASP A 263 -0.06 1.09 9.28
N ALA A 264 0.89 0.20 9.00
CA ALA A 264 0.67 -1.24 9.12
C ALA A 264 1.77 -1.93 9.95
N CYS A 265 1.41 -3.02 10.60
CA CYS A 265 2.33 -3.96 11.24
C CYS A 265 1.89 -5.39 10.93
N VAL A 266 2.83 -6.23 10.48
CA VAL A 266 2.58 -7.65 10.21
C VAL A 266 3.34 -8.50 11.22
N LEU A 267 2.64 -9.45 11.81
CA LEU A 267 3.15 -10.45 12.73
C LEU A 267 2.91 -11.84 12.14
N ALA A 268 3.86 -12.75 12.27
CA ALA A 268 3.72 -14.12 11.78
C ALA A 268 4.29 -15.17 12.74
N VAL A 269 3.74 -16.38 12.66
CA VAL A 269 4.28 -17.56 13.33
C VAL A 269 5.22 -18.27 12.35
N GLY A 270 6.50 -18.32 12.70
CA GLY A 270 7.51 -19.02 11.92
C GLY A 270 7.33 -20.54 12.00
N GLU A 271 7.87 -21.25 11.01
CA GLU A 271 7.72 -22.71 10.85
C GLU A 271 7.95 -23.49 12.15
N LYS A 272 9.02 -23.20 12.88
CA LYS A 272 9.37 -23.89 14.13
C LYS A 272 8.25 -23.78 15.18
N GLU A 273 7.65 -22.60 15.30
CA GLU A 273 6.56 -22.36 16.24
C GLU A 273 5.26 -22.95 15.74
N THR A 274 4.97 -22.89 14.44
CA THR A 274 3.82 -23.57 13.83
C THR A 274 3.86 -25.06 14.11
N ARG A 275 5.01 -25.73 13.90
CA ARG A 275 5.20 -27.15 14.21
C ARG A 275 5.01 -27.48 15.70
N ARG A 276 5.32 -26.53 16.61
CA ARG A 276 5.14 -26.70 18.06
C ARG A 276 3.68 -26.58 18.48
N ILE A 277 2.94 -25.64 17.89
CA ILE A 277 1.57 -25.29 18.26
C ILE A 277 0.55 -26.22 17.60
N PHE A 278 0.79 -26.60 16.33
CA PHE A 278 -0.12 -27.37 15.50
C PHE A 278 -0.65 -28.68 16.13
N PRO A 279 0.15 -29.51 16.84
CA PRO A 279 -0.38 -30.73 17.47
C PRO A 279 -1.46 -30.48 18.53
N GLY A 280 -1.47 -29.30 19.15
CA GLY A 280 -2.54 -28.90 20.07
C GLY A 280 -3.83 -28.58 19.32
N TYR A 281 -3.72 -27.71 18.32
CA TYR A 281 -4.81 -27.33 17.42
C TYR A 281 -5.45 -28.55 16.73
N ALA A 282 -4.62 -29.45 16.19
CA ALA A 282 -5.10 -30.63 15.45
C ALA A 282 -5.92 -31.61 16.30
N LYS A 283 -5.80 -31.55 17.63
CA LYS A 283 -6.60 -32.37 18.56
C LYS A 283 -7.95 -31.75 18.91
N SER A 284 -8.06 -30.42 18.83
CA SER A 284 -9.26 -29.67 19.22
C SER A 284 -10.13 -29.27 18.02
N ALA A 285 -9.56 -29.22 16.81
CA ALA A 285 -10.29 -28.87 15.61
C ALA A 285 -11.12 -30.05 15.08
N ASP A 286 -12.35 -29.78 14.66
CA ASP A 286 -13.21 -30.80 14.06
C ASP A 286 -12.62 -31.34 12.76
N HIS A 287 -12.09 -30.46 11.91
CA HIS A 287 -11.49 -30.78 10.60
C HIS A 287 -10.14 -30.07 10.46
N PRO A 288 -9.08 -30.57 11.12
CA PRO A 288 -7.78 -29.91 11.07
C PRO A 288 -7.18 -29.99 9.66
N GLN A 289 -6.67 -28.85 9.18
CA GLN A 289 -5.80 -28.80 8.00
C GLN A 289 -4.56 -29.67 8.24
N ASN A 290 -3.91 -30.15 7.17
CA ASN A 290 -2.62 -30.81 7.29
C ASN A 290 -1.54 -29.78 7.68
N LEU A 291 -0.60 -30.16 8.55
CA LEU A 291 0.55 -29.32 8.91
C LEU A 291 1.33 -28.83 7.69
N GLN A 292 1.51 -29.67 6.68
CA GLN A 292 2.20 -29.27 5.46
C GLN A 292 1.42 -28.19 4.69
N ASP A 293 0.09 -28.27 4.70
CA ASP A 293 -0.75 -27.28 4.04
C ASP A 293 -0.72 -25.95 4.82
N VAL A 294 -0.73 -25.99 6.15
CA VAL A 294 -0.56 -24.79 6.98
C VAL A 294 0.79 -24.12 6.70
N LEU A 295 1.88 -24.90 6.66
CA LEU A 295 3.22 -24.37 6.41
C LEU A 295 3.39 -23.82 4.99
N LYS A 296 2.65 -24.35 4.01
CA LYS A 296 2.79 -24.00 2.59
C LYS A 296 1.81 -22.93 2.12
N TYR A 297 0.56 -23.00 2.55
CA TYR A 297 -0.55 -22.22 1.97
C TYR A 297 -1.22 -21.28 2.95
N SER A 298 -1.04 -21.47 4.25
CA SER A 298 -1.78 -20.72 5.27
C SER A 298 -0.86 -20.39 6.45
N PRO A 299 0.19 -19.58 6.24
CA PRO A 299 0.99 -19.09 7.35
C PRO A 299 0.05 -18.45 8.37
N TRP A 300 0.31 -18.69 9.65
CA TRP A 300 -0.46 -18.04 10.72
C TRP A 300 0.10 -16.64 10.96
N TRP A 301 -0.76 -15.63 10.87
CA TRP A 301 -0.35 -14.25 10.94
C TRP A 301 -1.43 -13.34 11.54
N VAL A 302 -0.98 -12.15 11.93
CA VAL A 302 -1.82 -11.02 12.35
C VAL A 302 -1.32 -9.79 11.59
N LYS A 303 -2.22 -9.08 10.90
CA LYS A 303 -1.96 -7.76 10.30
C LYS A 303 -2.74 -6.73 11.11
N THR A 304 -2.12 -5.60 11.39
CA THR A 304 -2.77 -4.48 12.07
C THR A 304 -2.57 -3.23 11.24
N GLU A 305 -3.64 -2.45 11.03
CA GLU A 305 -3.65 -1.26 10.17
C GLU A 305 -4.41 -0.12 10.80
N THR A 306 -3.88 1.10 10.70
CA THR A 306 -4.59 2.31 11.13
C THR A 306 -4.76 3.21 9.92
N TYR A 307 -5.99 3.62 9.65
CA TYR A 307 -6.37 4.60 8.64
C TYR A 307 -6.86 5.87 9.34
N VAL A 308 -6.52 7.05 8.80
CA VAL A 308 -6.91 8.36 9.35
C VAL A 308 -7.38 9.30 8.25
N GLY A 309 -8.42 10.08 8.53
CA GLY A 309 -8.94 11.09 7.62
C GLY A 309 -9.64 10.48 6.43
N ASP A 310 -9.33 10.94 5.22
CA ASP A 310 -10.02 10.48 4.01
C ASP A 310 -9.73 9.00 3.68
N GLY A 311 -8.64 8.44 4.21
CA GLY A 311 -8.35 7.00 4.09
C GLY A 311 -9.28 6.08 4.92
N THR A 312 -10.23 6.63 5.70
CA THR A 312 -11.24 5.83 6.40
C THR A 312 -12.54 5.63 5.61
N ARG A 313 -12.62 6.16 4.38
CA ARG A 313 -13.83 6.10 3.55
C ARG A 313 -13.85 4.80 2.74
N GLY A 314 -15.05 4.25 2.52
CA GLY A 314 -15.23 3.02 1.74
C GLY A 314 -14.51 1.79 2.31
N LEU A 315 -14.09 1.81 3.59
CA LEU A 315 -13.41 0.66 4.18
C LEU A 315 -14.41 -0.48 4.39
N LEU A 316 -14.16 -1.60 3.71
CA LEU A 316 -14.96 -2.80 3.77
C LEU A 316 -14.15 -3.97 4.33
N SER A 317 -14.83 -4.87 5.02
CA SER A 317 -14.26 -6.15 5.42
C SER A 317 -14.18 -7.08 4.22
N ASN A 318 -13.26 -8.04 4.23
CA ASN A 318 -12.99 -8.90 3.07
C ASN A 318 -13.94 -10.11 2.94
N GLU A 319 -15.18 -9.98 3.44
CA GLU A 319 -16.19 -11.03 3.27
C GLU A 319 -16.75 -11.00 1.85
N THR A 320 -16.55 -12.09 1.10
CA THR A 320 -17.08 -12.25 -0.26
C THR A 320 -18.62 -12.24 -0.31
N LEU A 321 -19.31 -12.46 0.82
CA LEU A 321 -20.78 -12.55 0.89
C LEU A 321 -21.32 -11.70 2.05
N GLY A 322 -21.12 -10.38 1.97
CA GLY A 322 -21.66 -9.42 2.93
C GLY A 322 -20.57 -8.68 3.69
N PRO A 323 -19.68 -7.94 3.00
CA PRO A 323 -18.61 -7.19 3.65
C PRO A 323 -19.18 -6.25 4.71
N ALA A 324 -18.56 -6.27 5.90
CA ALA A 324 -18.92 -5.32 6.94
C ALA A 324 -18.30 -3.97 6.61
N GLU A 325 -19.06 -2.88 6.75
CA GLU A 325 -18.52 -1.53 6.62
C GLU A 325 -17.77 -1.14 7.90
N LEU A 326 -16.49 -0.78 7.76
CA LEU A 326 -15.62 -0.33 8.85
C LEU A 326 -15.74 1.20 9.01
N ALA A 327 -16.96 1.69 9.17
CA ALA A 327 -17.25 3.12 9.19
C ALA A 327 -16.66 3.83 10.43
N PRO A 328 -16.18 5.08 10.30
CA PRO A 328 -15.77 5.89 11.44
C PRO A 328 -16.82 5.99 12.54
N GLY A 329 -16.40 5.89 13.80
CA GLY A 329 -17.29 5.90 14.97
C GLY A 329 -17.96 4.57 15.28
N THR A 330 -17.73 3.53 14.47
CA THR A 330 -18.17 2.16 14.75
C THR A 330 -17.02 1.30 15.28
N ALA A 331 -17.36 0.13 15.85
CA ALA A 331 -16.40 -0.89 16.25
C ALA A 331 -17.09 -2.26 16.20
N GLY A 332 -16.34 -3.33 15.94
CA GLY A 332 -16.92 -4.65 15.83
C GLY A 332 -15.96 -5.73 15.32
N THR A 333 -16.55 -6.82 14.86
CA THR A 333 -15.88 -7.94 14.22
C THR A 333 -16.70 -8.43 13.03
N ASP A 334 -16.03 -9.05 12.06
CA ASP A 334 -16.69 -9.88 11.04
C ASP A 334 -16.41 -11.37 11.30
N SER A 335 -16.89 -12.24 10.40
CA SER A 335 -16.66 -13.69 10.44
C SER A 335 -15.35 -14.13 9.75
N SER A 336 -14.68 -13.23 9.03
CA SER A 336 -13.37 -13.43 8.38
C SER A 336 -12.18 -13.31 9.32
N GLY A 337 -12.41 -12.93 10.58
CA GLY A 337 -11.36 -12.70 11.56
C GLY A 337 -10.78 -11.29 11.49
N ILE A 338 -11.61 -10.30 11.16
CA ILE A 338 -11.29 -8.88 11.23
C ILE A 338 -11.99 -8.27 12.44
N TRP A 339 -11.23 -7.54 13.25
CA TRP A 339 -11.73 -6.67 14.32
C TRP A 339 -11.39 -5.22 13.99
N TRP A 340 -12.32 -4.31 14.22
CA TRP A 340 -12.06 -2.88 14.07
C TRP A 340 -12.47 -2.05 15.29
N ALA A 341 -11.71 -1.01 15.55
CA ALA A 341 -11.96 0.02 16.54
C ALA A 341 -11.93 1.37 15.84
N SER A 342 -12.59 2.37 16.41
CA SER A 342 -12.56 3.73 15.88
C SER A 342 -12.02 4.71 16.91
N SER A 343 -11.44 5.81 16.43
CA SER A 343 -11.03 6.93 17.26
C SER A 343 -11.02 8.23 16.46
N VAL A 344 -10.60 9.33 17.08
CA VAL A 344 -10.41 10.63 16.41
C VAL A 344 -8.98 11.11 16.64
N CYS A 345 -8.17 11.15 15.59
CA CYS A 345 -6.76 11.53 15.60
C CYS A 345 -6.55 12.91 14.99
N GLY A 346 -6.06 13.87 15.78
CA GLY A 346 -5.84 15.25 15.28
C GLY A 346 -7.12 15.91 14.74
N GLY A 347 -8.29 15.54 15.26
CA GLY A 347 -9.60 16.03 14.80
C GLY A 347 -10.14 15.35 13.53
N ARG A 348 -9.48 14.30 13.03
CA ARG A 348 -9.92 13.50 11.88
C ARG A 348 -10.37 12.11 12.34
N PRO A 349 -11.36 11.49 11.67
CA PRO A 349 -11.76 10.12 11.95
C PRO A 349 -10.57 9.17 11.79
N ALA A 350 -10.54 8.11 12.59
CA ALA A 350 -9.56 7.05 12.47
C ALA A 350 -10.23 5.68 12.69
N VAL A 351 -9.77 4.71 11.92
CA VAL A 351 -10.19 3.31 12.00
C VAL A 351 -8.93 2.47 12.21
N HIS A 352 -8.96 1.61 13.22
CA HIS A 352 -7.89 0.69 13.56
C HIS A 352 -8.39 -0.72 13.32
N VAL A 353 -7.64 -1.50 12.56
CA VAL A 353 -8.05 -2.82 12.08
C VAL A 353 -7.02 -3.85 12.55
N MET A 354 -7.50 -5.00 12.98
CA MET A 354 -6.68 -6.19 13.19
C MET A 354 -7.31 -7.34 12.43
N TRP A 355 -6.54 -7.94 11.53
CA TRP A 355 -6.90 -9.15 10.82
C TRP A 355 -6.01 -10.30 11.27
N VAL A 356 -6.65 -11.42 11.59
CA VAL A 356 -6.00 -12.66 11.98
C VAL A 356 -6.33 -13.75 10.96
N ALA A 357 -5.29 -14.46 10.50
CA ALA A 357 -5.48 -15.54 9.54
C ALA A 357 -6.33 -16.67 10.12
N TYR A 358 -7.29 -17.20 9.36
CA TYR A 358 -7.91 -18.48 9.71
C TYR A 358 -6.91 -19.64 9.53
N PRO A 359 -6.83 -20.64 10.43
CA PRO A 359 -7.58 -20.82 11.69
C PRO A 359 -6.82 -20.30 12.93
N TYR A 360 -5.86 -19.39 12.75
CA TYR A 360 -5.04 -18.88 13.83
C TYR A 360 -5.83 -18.05 14.84
N ASP A 361 -6.84 -17.33 14.38
CA ASP A 361 -7.87 -16.67 15.19
C ASP A 361 -8.40 -17.58 16.31
N ARG A 362 -8.71 -18.84 16.00
CA ARG A 362 -9.16 -19.86 16.99
C ARG A 362 -8.07 -20.33 17.93
N ILE A 363 -6.83 -20.35 17.45
CA ILE A 363 -5.67 -20.81 18.24
C ILE A 363 -5.32 -19.79 19.31
N VAL A 364 -5.49 -18.50 19.04
CA VAL A 364 -5.15 -17.40 19.96
C VAL A 364 -6.37 -16.62 20.46
N ALA A 365 -7.58 -17.19 20.36
CA ALA A 365 -8.86 -16.55 20.70
C ALA A 365 -8.84 -15.87 22.08
N ASP A 366 -8.26 -16.52 23.09
CA ASP A 366 -8.15 -16.01 24.46
C ASP A 366 -7.18 -14.81 24.60
N ARG A 367 -6.41 -14.51 23.56
CA ARG A 367 -5.43 -13.42 23.51
C ARG A 367 -5.84 -12.27 22.62
N LEU A 368 -6.83 -12.44 21.74
CA LEU A 368 -7.18 -11.46 20.71
C LEU A 368 -7.64 -10.12 21.29
N GLU A 369 -8.50 -10.12 22.32
CA GLU A 369 -8.95 -8.88 22.95
C GLU A 369 -7.76 -8.07 23.49
N ALA A 370 -6.89 -8.71 24.26
CA ALA A 370 -5.73 -8.05 24.86
C ALA A 370 -4.74 -7.56 23.80
N LEU A 371 -4.51 -8.36 22.76
CA LEU A 371 -3.62 -8.02 21.64
C LEU A 371 -4.14 -6.80 20.88
N PHE A 372 -5.43 -6.78 20.53
CA PHE A 372 -6.03 -5.69 19.78
C PHE A 372 -6.06 -4.39 20.58
N ARG A 373 -6.43 -4.45 21.86
CA ARG A 373 -6.38 -3.29 22.76
C ARG A 373 -4.98 -2.70 22.84
N ALA A 374 -3.95 -3.53 23.03
CA ALA A 374 -2.57 -3.07 23.10
C ALA A 374 -2.09 -2.39 21.80
N TYR A 375 -2.54 -2.88 20.65
CA TYR A 375 -2.28 -2.25 19.36
C TYR A 375 -2.97 -0.88 19.23
N VAL A 376 -4.28 -0.83 19.46
CA VAL A 376 -5.08 0.40 19.32
C VAL A 376 -4.62 1.47 20.31
N ASP A 377 -4.33 1.09 21.55
CA ASP A 377 -3.85 2.02 22.58
C ASP A 377 -2.51 2.65 22.17
N ASP A 378 -1.56 1.88 21.62
CA ASP A 378 -0.30 2.43 21.09
C ASP A 378 -0.52 3.34 19.89
N ALA A 379 -1.37 2.93 18.95
CA ALA A 379 -1.68 3.74 17.77
C ALA A 379 -2.34 5.07 18.16
N ALA A 380 -3.28 5.02 19.11
CA ALA A 380 -3.98 6.18 19.65
C ALA A 380 -3.04 7.10 20.42
N GLU A 381 -2.23 6.57 21.33
CA GLU A 381 -1.27 7.36 22.13
C GLU A 381 -0.24 8.04 21.23
N ARG A 382 0.36 7.31 20.28
CA ARG A 382 1.38 7.84 19.36
C ARG A 382 0.89 9.03 18.54
N ARG A 383 -0.41 9.05 18.22
CA ARG A 383 -1.06 10.06 17.36
C ARG A 383 -1.88 11.10 18.13
N GLY A 384 -1.96 10.99 19.45
CA GLY A 384 -2.79 11.86 20.27
C GLY A 384 -4.29 11.73 19.93
N CYS A 385 -4.75 10.52 19.65
CA CYS A 385 -6.15 10.26 19.34
C CYS A 385 -7.01 10.27 20.61
N THR A 386 -8.30 10.53 20.44
CA THR A 386 -9.29 10.58 21.51
C THR A 386 -10.54 9.80 21.09
N GLY A 387 -11.43 9.51 22.05
CA GLY A 387 -12.71 8.86 21.75
C GLY A 387 -12.57 7.43 21.21
N VAL A 388 -11.57 6.68 21.68
CA VAL A 388 -11.35 5.29 21.25
C VAL A 388 -12.57 4.43 21.62
N THR A 389 -13.15 3.80 20.61
CA THR A 389 -14.27 2.88 20.72
C THR A 389 -13.82 1.49 20.27
N PHE A 390 -13.93 0.51 21.17
CA PHE A 390 -13.51 -0.86 20.95
C PHE A 390 -14.71 -1.78 20.65
N PRO A 391 -14.47 -2.93 19.98
CA PRO A 391 -15.45 -4.00 19.95
C PRO A 391 -15.85 -4.43 21.36
N GLU A 392 -17.06 -4.99 21.49
CA GLU A 392 -17.51 -5.57 22.73
C GLU A 392 -16.76 -6.88 23.02
N LYS A 393 -16.74 -7.31 24.29
CA LYS A 393 -16.11 -8.59 24.65
C LYS A 393 -16.68 -9.80 23.91
N ALA A 394 -17.98 -9.75 23.61
CA ALA A 394 -18.67 -10.81 22.88
C ALA A 394 -18.15 -10.95 21.44
N ASP A 395 -17.60 -9.88 20.86
CA ASP A 395 -17.06 -9.88 19.50
C ASP A 395 -15.75 -10.68 19.40
N PHE A 396 -15.01 -10.82 20.50
CA PHE A 396 -13.82 -11.68 20.54
C PHE A 396 -14.18 -13.14 20.85
N ALA A 397 -15.32 -13.39 21.49
CA ALA A 397 -15.76 -14.73 21.89
C ALA A 397 -16.38 -15.55 20.73
N ARG A 398 -16.59 -14.94 19.56
CA ARG A 398 -17.17 -15.60 18.36
C ARG A 398 -16.13 -16.26 17.44
N SER A 399 -14.85 -16.24 17.83
CA SER A 399 -13.73 -16.81 17.05
C SER A 399 -13.67 -18.34 17.07
#